data_AF-A0A819N1X9-F1
#
_entry.id   AF-A0A819N1X9-F1
#
_cell.length_a   1.000
_cell.length_b   1.000
_cell.length_c   1.000
_cell.angle_alpha   90.00
_cell.angle_beta   90.00
_cell.angle_gamma   90.00
#
_symmetry.space_group_name_H-M   'P 1'
#
loop_
_entity.id
_entity.type
_entity.pdbx_description
1 polymer ?
#
loop_
_entity_poly.entity_id
_entity_poly.type
_entity_poly.pdbx_seq_one_letter_code
_entity_poly.pdbx_strand_id
1 'polypeptide(L)'
;MANIHENVQNYYGVELQKSTDSKTDVCCSKADVPSFIKDILKKIHPEVVAKYYGCGLVFPPKLEGCRVLDLGSGAGRDVYILSSLVGAQGYVVGVDMTKEQLDVANRFIDYHT
;
A
#
# COMPACT_ATOMS: atom_id res chain seq x y z
N MET A 1 11.05 28.97 1.61
CA MET A 1 11.42 27.58 1.29
C MET A 1 10.19 26.74 1.54
N ALA A 2 9.74 25.96 0.56
CA ALA A 2 8.66 25.00 0.80
C ALA A 2 9.11 24.02 1.89
N ASN A 3 8.22 23.73 2.85
CA ASN A 3 8.51 22.85 3.97
C ASN A 3 8.84 21.45 3.43
N ILE A 4 9.85 20.75 4.00
CA ILE A 4 10.23 19.39 3.58
C ILE A 4 8.99 18.47 3.55
N HIS A 5 8.10 18.62 4.53
CA HIS A 5 6.84 17.88 4.57
C HIS A 5 5.96 18.12 3.33
N GLU A 6 5.77 19.38 2.94
CA GLU A 6 4.96 19.75 1.76
C GLU A 6 5.60 19.24 0.47
N ASN A 7 6.93 19.30 0.35
CA ASN A 7 7.62 18.78 -0.83
C ASN A 7 7.46 17.27 -0.98
N VAL A 8 7.56 16.52 0.13
CA VAL A 8 7.36 15.06 0.13
C VAL A 8 5.91 14.72 -0.19
N GLN A 9 4.95 15.41 0.45
CA GLN A 9 3.53 15.21 0.18
C GLN A 9 3.17 15.49 -1.28
N ASN A 10 3.66 16.60 -1.86
CA ASN A 10 3.43 16.93 -3.26
C ASN A 10 4.05 15.91 -4.22
N TYR A 11 5.24 15.41 -3.91
CA TYR A 11 5.89 14.39 -4.73
C TYR A 11 5.06 13.11 -4.82
N TYR A 12 4.61 12.54 -3.69
CA TYR A 12 3.85 11.29 -3.67
C TYR A 12 2.36 11.44 -4.02
N GLY A 13 1.79 12.64 -3.87
CA GLY A 13 0.37 12.91 -4.16
C GLY A 13 0.09 13.40 -5.57
N VAL A 14 1.01 14.19 -6.14
CA VAL A 14 0.77 14.92 -7.39
C VAL A 14 1.78 14.55 -8.46
N GLU A 15 3.08 14.61 -8.16
CA GLU A 15 4.11 14.39 -9.18
C GLU A 15 4.23 12.91 -9.60
N LEU A 16 4.18 12.00 -8.64
CA LEU A 16 4.35 10.58 -8.86
C LEU A 16 3.02 9.95 -9.30
N GLN A 17 2.80 9.87 -10.61
CA GLN A 17 1.58 9.27 -11.18
C GLN A 17 1.79 7.80 -11.55
N LYS A 18 3.00 7.43 -12.01
CA LYS A 18 3.37 6.05 -12.33
C LYS A 18 4.64 5.65 -11.60
N SER A 19 4.81 4.36 -11.34
CA SER A 19 6.02 3.80 -10.74
C SER A 19 7.28 4.08 -11.57
N THR A 20 7.13 4.29 -12.89
CA THR A 20 8.19 4.71 -13.82
C THR A 20 8.61 6.17 -13.66
N ASP A 21 7.79 7.00 -13.00
CA ASP A 21 8.07 8.42 -12.79
C ASP A 21 8.95 8.65 -11.53
N SER A 22 9.31 7.57 -10.84
CA SER A 22 10.11 7.65 -9.61
C SER A 22 11.52 8.14 -9.92
N LYS A 23 11.90 9.28 -9.36
CA LYS A 23 13.19 9.96 -9.56
C LYS A 23 14.37 9.23 -8.87
N THR A 24 14.12 8.05 -8.30
CA THR A 24 15.04 7.29 -7.44
C THR A 24 14.84 5.79 -7.68
N ASP A 25 15.93 5.00 -7.66
CA ASP A 25 15.95 3.52 -7.76
C ASP A 25 15.30 2.81 -6.53
N VAL A 26 14.19 3.33 -6.02
CA VAL A 26 13.52 2.85 -4.79
C VAL A 26 12.77 1.55 -5.04
N CYS A 27 12.35 1.25 -6.28
CA CYS A 27 11.58 0.05 -6.59
C CYS A 27 12.48 -1.14 -6.98
N CYS A 28 13.28 -1.65 -6.02
CA CYS A 28 14.28 -2.70 -6.28
C CYS A 28 14.15 -3.98 -5.43
N SER A 29 12.97 -4.38 -4.93
CA SER A 29 12.86 -5.78 -4.46
C SER A 29 12.74 -6.74 -5.64
N LYS A 30 13.85 -7.43 -5.92
CA LYS A 30 13.88 -8.65 -6.73
C LYS A 30 13.44 -9.90 -5.94
N ALA A 31 12.91 -9.72 -4.73
CA ALA A 31 12.49 -10.81 -3.88
C ALA A 31 11.17 -11.40 -4.39
N ASP A 32 11.19 -12.69 -4.67
CA ASP A 32 10.02 -13.41 -5.15
C ASP A 32 8.99 -13.52 -4.02
N VAL A 33 7.80 -12.93 -4.21
CA VAL A 33 6.72 -13.05 -3.24
C VAL A 33 6.12 -14.46 -3.26
N PRO A 34 5.76 -15.06 -2.10
CA PRO A 34 5.15 -16.38 -2.05
C PRO A 34 3.88 -16.49 -2.91
N SER A 35 3.58 -17.69 -3.41
CA SER A 35 2.43 -17.94 -4.31
C SER A 35 1.10 -17.50 -3.71
N PHE A 36 0.85 -17.75 -2.42
CA PHE A 36 -0.40 -17.33 -1.77
C PHE A 36 -0.56 -15.80 -1.72
N ILE A 37 0.55 -15.04 -1.61
CA ILE A 37 0.52 -13.57 -1.72
C ILE A 37 0.22 -13.15 -3.16
N LYS A 38 0.80 -13.84 -4.16
CA LYS A 38 0.48 -13.59 -5.58
C LYS A 38 -1.02 -13.80 -5.86
N ASP A 39 -1.65 -14.77 -5.21
CA ASP A 39 -3.08 -15.03 -5.38
C ASP A 39 -3.96 -13.99 -4.68
N ILE A 40 -3.53 -13.44 -3.55
CA ILE A 40 -4.19 -12.30 -2.90
C ILE A 40 -4.04 -11.04 -3.77
N LEU A 41 -2.82 -10.76 -4.27
CA LEU A 41 -2.54 -9.61 -5.14
C LEU A 41 -3.45 -9.56 -6.38
N LYS A 42 -3.78 -10.70 -6.98
CA LYS A 42 -4.72 -10.78 -8.12
C LYS A 42 -6.15 -10.33 -7.77
N LYS A 43 -6.51 -10.33 -6.49
CA LYS A 43 -7.83 -9.90 -6.01
C LYS A 43 -7.86 -8.43 -5.62
N ILE A 44 -6.72 -7.75 -5.60
CA ILE A 44 -6.65 -6.34 -5.24
C ILE A 44 -7.03 -5.48 -6.43
N HIS A 45 -7.82 -4.44 -6.18
CA HIS A 45 -8.30 -3.54 -7.23
C HIS A 45 -7.12 -2.98 -8.06
N PRO A 46 -7.17 -3.02 -9.41
CA PRO A 46 -6.05 -2.61 -10.27
C PRO A 46 -5.56 -1.17 -10.04
N GLU A 47 -6.45 -0.24 -9.69
CA GLU A 47 -6.09 1.14 -9.37
C GLU A 47 -5.21 1.24 -8.12
N VAL A 48 -5.48 0.40 -7.11
CA VAL A 48 -4.66 0.34 -5.88
C VAL A 48 -3.27 -0.22 -6.21
N VAL A 49 -3.21 -1.29 -7.02
CA VAL A 49 -1.94 -1.89 -7.43
C VAL A 49 -1.10 -0.93 -8.28
N ALA A 50 -1.74 -0.18 -9.18
CA ALA A 50 -1.07 0.76 -10.08
C ALA A 50 -0.39 1.93 -9.35
N LYS A 51 -0.91 2.33 -8.17
CA LYS A 51 -0.38 3.41 -7.33
C LYS A 51 0.53 2.92 -6.20
N TYR A 52 1.15 1.76 -6.37
CA TYR A 52 2.11 1.25 -5.40
C TYR A 52 3.54 1.73 -5.70
N TYR A 53 4.17 2.37 -4.71
CA TYR A 53 5.52 2.93 -4.80
C TYR A 53 6.48 2.40 -3.74
N GLY A 54 6.16 1.25 -3.14
CA GLY A 54 6.97 0.64 -2.08
C GLY A 54 8.03 -0.34 -2.59
N CYS A 55 8.85 -0.82 -1.66
CA CYS A 55 10.00 -1.69 -1.94
C CYS A 55 9.73 -3.18 -1.69
N GLY A 56 8.50 -3.59 -1.38
CA GLY A 56 8.14 -4.98 -1.12
C GLY A 56 7.14 -5.08 0.04
N LEU A 57 6.47 -6.24 0.15
CA LEU A 57 5.55 -6.50 1.26
C LEU A 57 6.31 -7.09 2.45
N VAL A 58 6.10 -6.53 3.64
CA VAL A 58 6.55 -7.11 4.91
C VAL A 58 5.35 -7.69 5.64
N PHE A 59 5.41 -8.97 6.01
CA PHE A 59 4.36 -9.60 6.81
C PHE A 59 4.96 -10.65 7.76
N PRO A 60 4.71 -10.56 9.08
CA PRO A 60 5.17 -11.57 10.02
C PRO A 60 4.34 -12.85 9.95
N PRO A 61 4.86 -13.99 10.44
CA PRO A 61 4.04 -15.18 10.64
C PRO A 61 2.98 -14.94 11.74
N LYS A 62 1.87 -15.70 11.70
CA LYS A 62 0.77 -15.68 12.69
C LYS A 62 0.00 -14.36 12.78
N LEU A 63 -0.49 -13.87 11.64
CA LEU A 63 -1.30 -12.65 11.58
C LEU A 63 -2.80 -12.84 11.85
N GLU A 64 -3.32 -14.07 11.83
CA GLU A 64 -4.75 -14.32 12.03
C GLU A 64 -5.26 -13.68 13.34
N GLY A 65 -6.34 -12.90 13.24
CA GLY A 65 -6.94 -12.16 14.35
C GLY A 65 -6.15 -10.95 14.84
N CYS A 66 -4.99 -10.63 14.26
CA CYS A 66 -4.16 -9.52 14.70
C CYS A 66 -4.71 -8.16 14.27
N ARG A 67 -4.30 -7.12 15.00
CA ARG A 67 -4.53 -5.71 14.66
C ARG A 67 -3.21 -5.13 14.16
N VAL A 68 -3.17 -4.69 12.90
CA VAL A 68 -1.96 -4.25 12.20
C VAL A 68 -2.05 -2.77 11.85
N LEU A 69 -0.93 -2.05 11.98
CA LEU A 69 -0.76 -0.67 11.55
C LEU A 69 0.28 -0.62 10.43
N ASP A 70 -0.10 -0.07 9.28
CA ASP A 70 0.76 0.20 8.14
C ASP A 70 1.08 1.71 8.05
N LEU A 71 2.36 2.07 8.04
CA LEU A 71 2.84 3.45 8.09
C LEU A 71 3.43 3.83 6.72
N GLY A 72 2.82 4.83 6.07
CA GLY A 72 3.08 5.13 4.66
C GLY A 72 2.30 4.20 3.73
N SER A 73 1.02 3.94 4.05
CA SER A 73 0.21 2.92 3.38
C SER A 73 -0.11 3.22 1.91
N GLY A 74 0.09 4.46 1.46
CA GLY A 74 -0.26 4.91 0.12
C GLY A 74 -1.70 4.57 -0.26
N ALA A 75 -1.89 4.07 -1.49
CA ALA A 75 -3.19 3.61 -2.00
C ALA A 75 -3.72 2.32 -1.32
N GLY A 76 -2.98 1.75 -0.36
CA GLY A 76 -3.47 0.65 0.47
C GLY A 76 -3.18 -0.76 -0.05
N ARG A 77 -2.24 -0.94 -1.00
CA ARG A 77 -1.91 -2.29 -1.52
C ARG A 77 -1.59 -3.25 -0.38
N ASP A 78 -0.65 -2.87 0.49
CA ASP A 78 -0.19 -3.74 1.56
C ASP A 78 -1.26 -3.88 2.65
N VAL A 79 -2.03 -2.83 2.93
CA VAL A 79 -3.23 -2.89 3.80
C VAL A 79 -4.22 -3.96 3.34
N TYR A 80 -4.54 -4.03 2.04
CA TYR A 80 -5.48 -5.03 1.50
C TYR A 80 -4.90 -6.45 1.46
N ILE A 81 -3.58 -6.59 1.28
CA ILE A 81 -2.94 -7.90 1.43
C ILE A 81 -3.04 -8.33 2.90
N LEU A 82 -2.67 -7.45 3.82
CA LEU A 82 -2.69 -7.71 5.26
C LEU A 82 -4.11 -7.99 5.76
N SER A 83 -5.15 -7.33 5.22
CA SER A 83 -6.55 -7.60 5.59
C SER A 83 -6.94 -9.05 5.32
N SER A 84 -6.47 -9.60 4.18
CA SER A 84 -6.66 -11.00 3.84
C SER A 84 -5.89 -11.95 4.78
N LEU A 85 -4.72 -11.52 5.29
CA LEU A 85 -3.87 -12.34 6.16
C LEU A 85 -4.33 -12.32 7.63
N VAL A 86 -4.86 -11.21 8.12
CA VAL A 86 -5.40 -11.11 9.48
C VAL A 86 -6.78 -11.75 9.60
N GLY A 87 -7.50 -11.90 8.48
CA GLY A 87 -8.80 -12.56 8.42
C GLY A 87 -9.93 -11.75 9.07
N ALA A 88 -11.14 -12.33 9.09
CA ALA A 88 -12.37 -11.63 9.50
C ALA A 88 -12.37 -11.12 10.95
N GLN A 89 -11.58 -11.74 11.84
CA GLN A 89 -11.45 -11.33 13.24
C GLN A 89 -10.30 -10.35 13.47
N GLY A 90 -9.49 -10.10 12.44
CA GLY A 90 -8.39 -9.15 12.47
C GLY A 90 -8.81 -7.77 12.01
N TYR A 91 -7.85 -6.84 12.04
CA TYR A 91 -8.07 -5.47 11.62
C TYR A 91 -6.78 -4.83 11.12
N VAL A 92 -6.85 -4.00 10.09
CA VAL A 92 -5.69 -3.28 9.55
C VAL A 92 -6.02 -1.80 9.44
N VAL A 93 -5.09 -0.95 9.88
CA VAL A 93 -5.15 0.50 9.71
C VAL A 93 -3.98 0.94 8.83
N GLY A 94 -4.27 1.65 7.75
CA GLY A 94 -3.26 2.37 6.98
C GLY A 94 -3.20 3.84 7.40
N VAL A 95 -1.99 4.37 7.57
CA VAL A 95 -1.74 5.79 7.79
C VAL A 95 -0.84 6.30 6.67
N ASP A 96 -1.27 7.36 6.00
CA ASP A 96 -0.48 8.08 5.01
C ASP A 96 -0.72 9.59 5.14
N MET A 97 0.24 10.40 4.70
CA MET A 97 0.11 11.86 4.69
C MET A 97 -0.54 12.38 3.39
N THR A 98 -0.67 11.53 2.39
CA THR A 98 -1.03 11.90 1.02
C THR A 98 -2.51 11.68 0.77
N LYS A 99 -3.28 12.77 0.67
CA LYS A 99 -4.74 12.70 0.50
C LYS A 99 -5.13 11.96 -0.78
N GLU A 100 -4.43 12.20 -1.88
CA GLU A 100 -4.70 11.60 -3.19
C GLU A 100 -4.50 10.08 -3.20
N GLN A 101 -3.61 9.58 -2.33
CA GLN A 101 -3.40 8.15 -2.11
C GLN A 101 -4.51 7.58 -1.23
N LEU A 102 -4.81 8.24 -0.11
CA LEU A 102 -5.88 7.83 0.81
C LEU A 102 -7.26 7.83 0.12
N ASP A 103 -7.52 8.77 -0.79
CA ASP A 103 -8.77 8.83 -1.55
C ASP A 103 -8.94 7.58 -2.44
N VAL A 104 -7.85 7.06 -3.01
CA VAL A 104 -7.87 5.78 -3.74
C VAL A 104 -8.05 4.62 -2.77
N ALA A 105 -7.29 4.58 -1.68
CA ALA A 105 -7.41 3.53 -0.67
C ALA A 105 -8.85 3.41 -0.17
N ASN A 106 -9.44 4.51 0.28
CA ASN A 106 -10.78 4.53 0.88
C ASN A 106 -11.90 4.23 -0.12
N ARG A 107 -11.76 4.62 -1.38
CA ARG A 107 -12.76 4.33 -2.43
C ARG A 107 -13.00 2.83 -2.60
N PHE A 108 -11.98 2.01 -2.38
CA PHE A 108 -12.05 0.57 -2.61
C PHE A 108 -12.24 -0.27 -1.34
N ILE A 109 -12.63 0.33 -0.21
CA ILE A 109 -12.90 -0.46 1.01
C ILE A 109 -13.97 -1.52 0.75
N ASP A 110 -15.13 -1.12 0.23
CA ASP A 110 -16.26 -2.03 -0.03
C ASP A 110 -15.95 -3.08 -1.11
N TYR A 111 -14.94 -2.84 -1.97
CA TYR A 111 -14.49 -3.83 -2.94
C TYR A 111 -13.75 -4.99 -2.27
N HIS A 112 -13.11 -4.75 -1.12
CA HIS A 112 -12.23 -5.70 -0.43
C HIS A 112 -12.79 -6.20 0.93
N THR A 113 -14.01 -5.83 1.31
CA THR A 113 -14.73 -6.28 2.51
C THR A 113 -15.98 -7.06 2.15
#